data_AF-A0A139AQD1-F1
#
_entry.id   AF-A0A139AQD1-F1
#
_cell.length_a   1.000
_cell.length_b   1.000
_cell.length_c   1.000
_cell.angle_alpha   90.00
_cell.angle_beta   90.00
_cell.angle_gamma   90.00
#
_symmetry.space_group_name_H-M   'P 1'
#
loop_
_entity.id
_entity.type
_entity.pdbx_description
1 polymer ?
#
loop_
_entity_poly.entity_id
_entity_poly.type
_entity_poly.pdbx_seq_one_letter_code
_entity_poly.pdbx_strand_id
1 'polypeptide(L)'
;MATHTQILFVNRPKPGKLDPSFVFKSVSKPRPKASDLKDGEILVKNLYLSFDAAMRAWMGELKTYRDPLQIGQVMEGRSASIVLASKHSAHKPGDRIVGSFDWQQYTIVQPDNPKYGLESVPDGVSLKDVQYVAGMTALTAYFGLIDVGGASKGKVVVVSGAAGATGSMVGQIAKCLGCRVIGIAGGPDKCKMLVDQLGFDAAIDYKVDRREFTKRVNEVIGRRGYDVYFDNTGGMILEVLMNRMALRGRIVVCGSISAYEGTQDPRFALATGNLIPTRGRIEGFLVTDYIDRFPQALTHIVSWYKDGKIKPLQTTVPG
;
A
#
# COMPACT_ATOMS: atom_id res chain seq x y z
N MET A 1 -6.25 37.76 4.30
CA MET A 1 -5.64 36.98 3.20
C MET A 1 -6.25 35.59 3.21
N ALA A 2 -6.45 34.95 2.05
CA ALA A 2 -6.90 33.56 2.03
C ALA A 2 -5.85 32.66 2.68
N THR A 3 -6.27 31.72 3.50
CA THR A 3 -5.39 30.74 4.16
C THR A 3 -5.68 29.33 3.67
N HIS A 4 -4.80 28.40 4.03
CA HIS A 4 -4.99 26.99 3.83
C HIS A 4 -4.48 26.18 5.01
N THR A 5 -5.00 24.97 5.14
CA THR A 5 -4.63 24.04 6.21
C THR A 5 -3.42 23.21 5.82
N GLN A 6 -2.51 23.04 6.77
CA GLN A 6 -1.46 22.03 6.79
C GLN A 6 -1.60 21.17 8.06
N ILE A 7 -1.30 19.89 7.96
CA ILE A 7 -1.20 18.99 9.11
C ILE A 7 0.28 18.77 9.40
N LEU A 8 0.74 19.26 10.55
CA LEU A 8 2.11 19.09 11.00
C LEU A 8 2.25 17.80 11.81
N PHE A 9 3.37 17.10 11.61
CA PHE A 9 3.82 16.04 12.48
C PHE A 9 4.57 16.66 13.68
N VAL A 10 3.99 16.57 14.88
CA VAL A 10 4.49 17.32 16.06
C VAL A 10 5.03 16.46 17.19
N ASN A 11 4.66 15.18 17.26
CA ASN A 11 5.20 14.25 18.25
C ASN A 11 5.35 12.85 17.67
N ARG A 12 6.38 12.13 18.14
CA ARG A 12 6.55 10.69 17.85
C ARG A 12 5.39 9.91 18.47
N PRO A 13 4.80 8.93 17.76
CA PRO A 13 3.70 8.13 18.29
C PRO A 13 4.18 7.21 19.42
N LYS A 14 3.34 7.04 20.45
CA LYS A 14 3.54 6.01 21.47
C LYS A 14 3.23 4.59 20.91
N PRO A 15 3.71 3.51 21.53
CA PRO A 15 3.31 2.15 21.18
C PRO A 15 1.79 1.96 21.22
N GLY A 16 1.27 1.08 20.35
CA GLY A 16 -0.17 0.78 20.23
C GLY A 16 -0.95 1.76 19.33
N LYS A 17 -2.24 1.94 19.63
CA LYS A 17 -3.17 2.74 18.80
C LYS A 17 -2.68 4.20 18.70
N LEU A 18 -2.61 4.71 17.48
CA LEU A 18 -2.23 6.09 17.21
C LEU A 18 -3.25 7.06 17.83
N ASP A 19 -2.76 8.05 18.58
CA ASP A 19 -3.55 9.21 19.00
C ASP A 19 -3.25 10.39 18.06
N PRO A 20 -4.17 10.72 17.12
CA PRO A 20 -3.94 11.79 16.15
C PRO A 20 -3.79 13.17 16.81
N SER A 21 -4.44 13.40 17.95
CA SER A 21 -4.42 14.70 18.63
C SER A 21 -3.08 14.99 19.31
N PHE A 22 -2.39 13.91 19.71
CA PHE A 22 -1.04 13.99 20.24
C PHE A 22 0.00 14.11 19.12
N VAL A 23 -0.16 13.35 18.04
CA VAL A 23 0.85 13.19 16.97
C VAL A 23 0.81 14.32 15.95
N PHE A 24 -0.37 14.87 15.67
CA PHE A 24 -0.57 15.85 14.61
C PHE A 24 -1.13 17.18 15.12
N LYS A 25 -0.77 18.26 14.43
CA LYS A 25 -1.32 19.60 14.68
C LYS A 25 -1.79 20.22 13.37
N SER A 26 -3.07 20.59 13.31
CA SER A 26 -3.59 21.41 12.23
C SER A 26 -3.13 22.86 12.38
N VAL A 27 -2.62 23.46 11.30
CA VAL A 27 -2.19 24.86 11.27
C VAL A 27 -2.74 25.55 10.03
N SER A 28 -3.09 26.83 10.18
CA SER A 28 -3.49 27.72 9.08
C SER A 28 -2.29 28.51 8.60
N LYS A 29 -2.03 28.50 7.28
CA LYS A 29 -0.96 29.25 6.62
C LYS A 29 -1.52 30.14 5.51
N PRO A 30 -0.84 31.24 5.13
CA PRO A 30 -1.22 32.00 3.94
C PRO A 30 -1.27 31.07 2.71
N ARG A 31 -2.36 31.15 1.93
CA ARG A 31 -2.51 30.34 0.73
C ARG A 31 -1.53 30.84 -0.35
N PRO A 32 -0.67 29.97 -0.91
CA PRO A 32 0.19 30.34 -2.02
C PRO A 32 -0.62 30.70 -3.28
N LYS A 33 -0.07 31.64 -4.06
CA LYS A 33 -0.66 32.22 -5.27
C LYS A 33 0.24 31.99 -6.47
N ALA A 34 -0.32 32.19 -7.67
CA ALA A 34 0.45 32.09 -8.92
C ALA A 34 1.65 33.07 -8.96
N SER A 35 1.54 34.24 -8.30
CA SER A 35 2.61 35.21 -8.17
C SER A 35 3.81 34.72 -7.37
N ASP A 36 3.63 33.67 -6.55
CA ASP A 36 4.66 33.14 -5.67
C ASP A 36 5.55 32.10 -6.38
N LEU A 37 5.17 31.69 -7.60
CA LEU A 37 5.89 30.71 -8.40
C LEU A 37 7.19 31.28 -8.96
N LYS A 38 8.26 30.51 -8.81
CA LYS A 38 9.52 30.66 -9.56
C LYS A 38 9.47 29.89 -10.87
N ASP A 39 10.43 30.14 -11.75
CA ASP A 39 10.54 29.43 -13.02
C ASP A 39 10.75 27.93 -12.77
N GLY A 40 10.04 27.10 -13.53
CA GLY A 40 10.02 25.65 -13.33
C GLY A 40 9.12 25.17 -12.18
N GLU A 41 8.39 26.04 -11.48
CA GLU A 41 7.48 25.64 -10.40
C GLU A 41 6.02 25.56 -10.85
N ILE A 42 5.25 24.74 -10.14
CA ILE A 42 3.79 24.66 -10.27
C ILE A 42 3.12 24.80 -8.91
N LEU A 43 1.93 25.40 -8.88
CA LEU A 43 1.05 25.45 -7.72
C LEU A 43 0.01 24.35 -7.84
N VAL A 44 -0.05 23.45 -6.87
CA VAL A 44 -0.99 22.32 -6.87
C VAL A 44 -2.02 22.46 -5.75
N LYS A 45 -3.24 21.96 -6.01
CA LYS A 45 -4.29 21.78 -5.01
C LYS A 45 -4.48 20.29 -4.76
N ASN A 46 -4.27 19.86 -3.52
CA ASN A 46 -4.48 18.48 -3.11
C ASN A 46 -5.98 18.22 -2.90
N LEU A 47 -6.48 17.14 -3.49
CA LEU A 47 -7.90 16.76 -3.41
C LEU A 47 -8.10 15.46 -2.64
N TYR A 48 -7.19 14.50 -2.80
CA TYR A 48 -7.22 13.24 -2.06
C TYR A 48 -5.83 12.95 -1.51
N LEU A 49 -5.75 12.68 -0.20
CA LEU A 49 -4.51 12.28 0.49
C LEU A 49 -4.47 10.76 0.62
N SER A 50 -3.29 10.17 0.42
CA SER A 50 -3.03 8.75 0.72
C SER A 50 -2.68 8.57 2.19
N PHE A 51 -3.12 7.44 2.75
CA PHE A 51 -2.79 6.99 4.11
C PHE A 51 -2.16 5.61 4.02
N ASP A 52 -0.84 5.56 4.12
CA ASP A 52 -0.06 4.34 3.91
C ASP A 52 0.44 3.79 5.26
N ALA A 53 0.35 2.47 5.46
CA ALA A 53 0.80 1.84 6.71
C ALA A 53 2.29 2.12 7.02
N ALA A 54 3.11 2.26 5.97
CA ALA A 54 4.52 2.63 6.08
C ALA A 54 4.74 3.99 6.76
N MET A 55 3.78 4.92 6.68
CA MET A 55 3.84 6.20 7.40
C MET A 55 4.01 6.00 8.90
N ARG A 56 3.44 4.91 9.48
CA ARG A 56 3.65 4.58 10.89
C ARG A 56 5.11 4.30 11.21
N ALA A 57 5.81 3.60 10.32
CA ALA A 57 7.23 3.33 10.48
C ALA A 57 8.06 4.61 10.31
N TRP A 58 7.73 5.46 9.35
CA TRP A 58 8.44 6.73 9.12
C TRP A 58 8.28 7.73 10.27
N MET A 59 7.15 7.66 11.00
CA MET A 59 6.92 8.42 12.22
C MET A 59 7.75 7.91 13.41
N GLY A 60 8.25 6.68 13.38
CA GLY A 60 9.15 6.13 14.41
C GLY A 60 10.60 6.58 14.25
N GLU A 61 11.48 6.03 15.08
CA GLU A 61 12.93 6.30 15.04
C GLU A 61 13.74 5.11 14.52
N LEU A 62 13.07 3.99 14.25
CA LEU A 62 13.73 2.80 13.71
C LEU A 62 14.23 3.09 12.29
N LYS A 63 15.46 2.67 12.00
CA LYS A 63 16.04 2.76 10.66
C LYS A 63 15.14 2.00 9.67
N THR A 64 14.73 2.68 8.62
CA THR A 64 14.00 2.10 7.49
C THR A 64 14.82 2.24 6.20
N TYR A 65 14.21 1.99 5.04
CA TYR A 65 14.77 2.31 3.73
C TYR A 65 14.79 3.82 3.43
N ARG A 66 14.31 4.65 4.36
CA ARG A 66 14.37 6.11 4.33
C ARG A 66 14.63 6.70 5.70
N ASP A 67 15.00 7.98 5.72
CA ASP A 67 15.18 8.74 6.95
C ASP A 67 13.85 8.94 7.70
N PRO A 68 13.87 8.98 9.04
CA PRO A 68 12.70 9.30 9.85
C PRO A 68 12.11 10.69 9.54
N LEU A 69 10.79 10.81 9.67
CA LEU A 69 10.11 12.10 9.57
C LEU A 69 10.61 13.06 10.65
N GLN A 70 10.82 14.32 10.31
CA GLN A 70 11.29 15.33 11.28
C GLN A 70 10.12 16.00 11.99
N ILE A 71 10.24 16.25 13.29
CA ILE A 71 9.21 16.96 14.06
C ILE A 71 9.11 18.40 13.55
N GLY A 72 7.87 18.87 13.39
CA GLY A 72 7.55 20.23 12.94
C GLY A 72 7.30 20.36 11.43
N GLN A 73 7.61 19.34 10.63
CA GLN A 73 7.33 19.35 9.20
C GLN A 73 5.86 19.01 8.89
N VAL A 74 5.40 19.35 7.68
CA VAL A 74 4.09 18.89 7.18
C VAL A 74 4.14 17.36 7.07
N MET A 75 3.12 16.67 7.56
CA MET A 75 3.07 15.21 7.51
C MET A 75 3.20 14.75 6.06
N GLU A 76 4.26 13.99 5.79
CA GLU A 76 4.57 13.56 4.44
C GLU A 76 3.55 12.55 3.93
N GLY A 77 3.22 12.67 2.65
CA GLY A 77 2.29 11.75 2.01
C GLY A 77 2.06 12.06 0.54
N ARG A 78 1.55 11.06 -0.17
CA ARG A 78 1.17 11.23 -1.57
C ARG A 78 -0.25 11.77 -1.68
N SER A 79 -0.49 12.58 -2.71
CA SER A 79 -1.78 13.20 -2.96
C SER A 79 -2.15 13.13 -4.44
N ALA A 80 -3.44 12.96 -4.73
CA ALA A 80 -4.01 13.19 -6.06
C ALA A 80 -4.53 14.63 -6.14
N SER A 81 -4.07 15.35 -7.14
CA SER A 81 -4.08 16.81 -7.15
C SER A 81 -4.36 17.39 -8.54
N ILE A 82 -4.73 18.66 -8.56
CA ILE A 82 -4.88 19.45 -9.80
C ILE A 82 -3.89 20.62 -9.78
N VAL A 83 -3.25 20.87 -10.92
CA VAL A 83 -2.40 22.05 -11.12
C VAL A 83 -3.28 23.30 -11.23
N LEU A 84 -3.03 24.32 -10.42
CA LEU A 84 -3.75 25.59 -10.45
C LEU A 84 -3.01 26.67 -11.23
N ALA A 85 -1.68 26.68 -11.18
CA ALA A 85 -0.83 27.62 -11.89
C ALA A 85 0.50 26.94 -12.22
N SER A 86 1.16 27.35 -13.30
CA SER A 86 2.40 26.74 -13.76
C SER A 86 3.34 27.78 -14.37
N LYS A 87 4.63 27.65 -14.06
CA LYS A 87 5.76 28.23 -14.80
C LYS A 87 6.69 27.12 -15.33
N HIS A 88 6.16 25.92 -15.51
CA HIS A 88 6.86 24.75 -16.01
C HIS A 88 6.34 24.37 -17.41
N SER A 89 7.22 24.09 -18.36
CA SER A 89 6.85 23.88 -19.77
C SER A 89 6.01 22.61 -20.01
N ALA A 90 6.24 21.55 -19.23
CA ALA A 90 5.52 20.28 -19.37
C ALA A 90 4.17 20.22 -18.62
N HIS A 91 3.82 21.26 -17.85
CA HIS A 91 2.62 21.26 -17.01
C HIS A 91 1.81 22.53 -17.17
N LYS A 92 0.48 22.41 -17.14
CA LYS A 92 -0.45 23.52 -17.28
C LYS A 92 -1.57 23.47 -16.24
N PRO A 93 -2.21 24.61 -15.93
CA PRO A 93 -3.42 24.62 -15.12
C PRO A 93 -4.45 23.61 -15.63
N GLY A 94 -5.04 22.84 -14.72
CA GLY A 94 -6.00 21.78 -15.01
C GLY A 94 -5.39 20.38 -15.14
N ASP A 95 -4.06 20.24 -15.25
CA ASP A 95 -3.42 18.93 -15.26
C ASP A 95 -3.73 18.16 -13.97
N ARG A 96 -4.00 16.86 -14.11
CA ARG A 96 -4.29 15.92 -13.03
C ARG A 96 -3.04 15.11 -12.74
N ILE A 97 -2.55 15.20 -11.51
CA ILE A 97 -1.26 14.62 -11.12
C ILE A 97 -1.33 13.92 -9.77
N VAL A 98 -0.41 12.99 -9.56
CA VAL A 98 -0.12 12.34 -8.27
C VAL A 98 1.33 12.62 -7.91
N GLY A 99 1.61 12.82 -6.62
CA GLY A 99 2.97 12.99 -6.14
C GLY A 99 3.02 13.17 -4.63
N SER A 100 4.23 13.27 -4.08
CA SER A 100 4.49 13.58 -2.68
C SER A 100 4.23 15.06 -2.41
N PHE A 101 2.97 15.40 -2.12
CA PHE A 101 2.51 16.78 -1.91
C PHE A 101 2.11 17.08 -0.46
N ASP A 102 2.29 16.10 0.41
CA ASP A 102 2.09 16.14 1.86
C ASP A 102 0.66 16.47 2.29
N TRP A 103 0.40 16.37 3.59
CA TRP A 103 -0.92 16.62 4.17
C TRP A 103 -1.20 18.12 4.32
N GLN A 104 -1.50 18.74 3.18
CA GLN A 104 -1.85 20.15 3.07
C GLN A 104 -2.78 20.37 1.87
N GLN A 105 -3.53 21.46 1.87
CA GLN A 105 -4.48 21.74 0.79
C GLN A 105 -3.81 22.28 -0.49
N TYR A 106 -2.71 23.01 -0.37
CA TYR A 106 -1.98 23.60 -1.48
C TYR A 106 -0.48 23.49 -1.23
N THR A 107 0.30 23.31 -2.30
CA THR A 107 1.77 23.34 -2.21
C THR A 107 2.37 23.81 -3.53
N ILE A 108 3.54 24.43 -3.46
CA ILE A 108 4.36 24.77 -4.64
C ILE A 108 5.40 23.67 -4.79
N VAL A 109 5.52 23.12 -5.99
CA VAL A 109 6.44 22.01 -6.27
C VAL A 109 7.26 22.27 -7.52
N GLN A 110 8.42 21.63 -7.58
CA GLN A 110 9.33 21.61 -8.74
C GLN A 110 9.18 20.25 -9.41
N PRO A 111 8.46 20.13 -10.54
CA PRO A 111 8.16 18.84 -11.17
C PRO A 111 9.38 17.98 -11.46
N ASP A 112 10.50 18.60 -11.87
CA ASP A 112 11.75 17.91 -12.19
C ASP A 112 12.51 17.39 -10.95
N ASN A 113 12.11 17.79 -9.74
CA ASN A 113 12.75 17.30 -8.53
C ASN A 113 12.18 15.91 -8.16
N PRO A 114 13.01 14.85 -8.20
CA PRO A 114 12.55 13.47 -8.02
C PRO A 114 11.91 13.21 -6.65
N LYS A 115 12.16 14.06 -5.64
CA LYS A 115 11.52 13.95 -4.32
C LYS A 115 9.99 13.98 -4.40
N TYR A 116 9.43 14.68 -5.39
CA TYR A 116 7.99 14.77 -5.57
C TYR A 116 7.42 13.51 -6.24
N GLY A 117 8.23 12.77 -7.00
CA GLY A 117 7.80 11.57 -7.73
C GLY A 117 6.49 11.81 -8.49
N LEU A 118 6.47 12.88 -9.30
CA LEU A 118 5.27 13.38 -9.96
C LEU A 118 4.91 12.47 -11.13
N GLU A 119 3.65 12.04 -11.15
CA GLU A 119 3.07 11.19 -12.19
C GLU A 119 1.77 11.81 -12.70
N SER A 120 1.50 11.67 -13.99
CA SER A 120 0.20 12.06 -14.56
C SER A 120 -0.86 11.01 -14.23
N VAL A 121 -2.08 11.46 -13.94
CA VAL A 121 -3.21 10.52 -13.77
C VAL A 121 -3.51 9.84 -15.11
N PRO A 122 -3.51 8.49 -15.19
CA PRO A 122 -3.80 7.78 -16.42
C PRO A 122 -5.20 8.10 -16.98
N ASP A 123 -5.32 8.10 -18.30
CA ASP A 123 -6.59 8.33 -18.98
C ASP A 123 -7.64 7.29 -18.58
N GLY A 124 -8.86 7.76 -18.33
CA GLY A 124 -9.97 6.93 -17.85
C GLY A 124 -9.91 6.56 -16.36
N VAL A 125 -8.91 7.03 -15.60
CA VAL A 125 -8.87 6.88 -14.14
C VAL A 125 -9.30 8.19 -13.48
N SER A 126 -10.19 8.10 -12.48
CA SER A 126 -10.64 9.26 -11.72
C SER A 126 -9.57 9.69 -10.69
N LEU A 127 -9.55 10.98 -10.30
CA LEU A 127 -8.66 11.46 -9.22
C LEU A 127 -8.95 10.77 -7.88
N LYS A 128 -10.20 10.32 -7.69
CA LYS A 128 -10.61 9.55 -6.53
C LYS A 128 -9.96 8.16 -6.56
N ASP A 129 -9.93 7.51 -7.71
CA ASP A 129 -9.48 6.12 -7.86
C ASP A 129 -7.97 5.97 -8.08
N VAL A 130 -7.29 7.04 -8.52
CA VAL A 130 -5.90 6.94 -8.98
C VAL A 130 -4.94 6.39 -7.92
N GLN A 131 -5.11 6.74 -6.64
CA GLN A 131 -4.24 6.21 -5.59
C GLN A 131 -4.43 4.70 -5.38
N TYR A 132 -5.61 4.17 -5.70
CA TYR A 132 -5.87 2.73 -5.64
C TYR A 132 -5.38 2.02 -6.91
N VAL A 133 -5.61 2.59 -8.09
CA VAL A 133 -5.36 1.92 -9.38
C VAL A 133 -3.93 2.11 -9.87
N ALA A 134 -3.37 3.29 -9.66
CA ALA A 134 -2.05 3.70 -10.16
C ALA A 134 -1.12 4.17 -9.04
N GLY A 135 -1.52 4.04 -7.78
CA GLY A 135 -0.69 4.40 -6.64
C GLY A 135 0.37 3.36 -6.30
N MET A 136 1.23 3.71 -5.35
CA MET A 136 2.34 2.87 -4.90
C MET A 136 1.90 1.50 -4.38
N THR A 137 0.73 1.41 -3.75
CA THR A 137 0.18 0.13 -3.25
C THR A 137 -0.17 -0.81 -4.40
N ALA A 138 -0.64 -0.30 -5.54
CA ALA A 138 -0.95 -1.11 -6.70
C ALA A 138 0.30 -1.64 -7.40
N LEU A 139 1.30 -0.78 -7.54
CA LEU A 139 2.61 -1.15 -8.08
C LEU A 139 3.31 -2.17 -7.17
N THR A 140 3.22 -1.98 -5.85
CA THR A 140 3.73 -2.93 -4.85
C THR A 140 3.05 -4.29 -5.00
N ALA A 141 1.72 -4.31 -5.13
CA ALA A 141 0.97 -5.54 -5.37
C ALA A 141 1.40 -6.23 -6.67
N TYR A 142 1.54 -5.48 -7.76
CA TYR A 142 1.91 -6.00 -9.07
C TYR A 142 3.29 -6.67 -9.08
N PHE A 143 4.34 -5.93 -8.70
CA PHE A 143 5.71 -6.45 -8.74
C PHE A 143 5.96 -7.52 -7.67
N GLY A 144 5.43 -7.32 -6.46
CA GLY A 144 5.54 -8.32 -5.41
C GLY A 144 4.88 -9.64 -5.81
N LEU A 145 3.71 -9.60 -6.47
CA LEU A 145 3.00 -10.81 -6.87
C LEU A 145 3.65 -11.50 -8.08
N ILE A 146 4.01 -10.74 -9.12
CA ILE A 146 4.48 -11.29 -10.39
C ILE A 146 5.98 -11.60 -10.34
N ASP A 147 6.82 -10.64 -9.97
CA ASP A 147 8.28 -10.80 -10.09
C ASP A 147 8.83 -11.57 -8.89
N VAL A 148 8.46 -11.15 -7.67
CA VAL A 148 8.93 -11.80 -6.45
C VAL A 148 8.18 -13.12 -6.23
N GLY A 149 6.85 -13.07 -6.27
CA GLY A 149 5.95 -14.20 -6.03
C GLY A 149 5.87 -15.19 -7.19
N GLY A 150 6.12 -14.77 -8.43
CA GLY A 150 6.00 -15.64 -9.59
C GLY A 150 4.57 -16.15 -9.80
N ALA A 151 3.55 -15.37 -9.44
CA ALA A 151 2.16 -15.79 -9.58
C ALA A 151 1.79 -16.00 -11.06
N SER A 152 1.00 -17.03 -11.32
CA SER A 152 0.55 -17.40 -12.66
C SER A 152 -0.67 -18.30 -12.57
N LYS A 153 -1.35 -18.48 -13.69
CA LYS A 153 -2.58 -19.28 -13.80
C LYS A 153 -2.46 -20.64 -13.09
N GLY A 154 -3.46 -20.98 -12.28
CA GLY A 154 -3.54 -22.25 -11.56
C GLY A 154 -2.74 -22.30 -10.25
N LYS A 155 -1.97 -21.26 -9.91
CA LYS A 155 -1.30 -21.16 -8.60
C LYS A 155 -2.27 -20.76 -7.50
N VAL A 156 -1.95 -21.18 -6.28
CA VAL A 156 -2.64 -20.78 -5.05
C VAL A 156 -1.87 -19.62 -4.41
N VAL A 157 -2.54 -18.48 -4.29
CA VAL A 157 -2.03 -17.26 -3.67
C VAL A 157 -2.75 -17.03 -2.34
N VAL A 158 -2.00 -16.88 -1.26
CA VAL A 158 -2.51 -16.48 0.05
C VAL A 158 -2.06 -15.06 0.35
N VAL A 159 -2.93 -14.22 0.91
CA VAL A 159 -2.61 -12.81 1.18
C VAL A 159 -2.96 -12.46 2.62
N SER A 160 -1.99 -12.00 3.42
CA SER A 160 -2.28 -11.42 4.74
C SER A 160 -2.63 -9.93 4.63
N GLY A 161 -3.43 -9.42 5.56
CA GLY A 161 -3.95 -8.04 5.46
C GLY A 161 -4.78 -7.83 4.18
N ALA A 162 -5.46 -8.87 3.70
CA ALA A 162 -6.09 -8.90 2.38
C ALA A 162 -7.17 -7.82 2.18
N ALA A 163 -7.79 -7.33 3.25
CA ALA A 163 -8.77 -6.26 3.20
C ALA A 163 -8.16 -4.84 3.20
N GLY A 164 -6.83 -4.70 3.20
CA GLY A 164 -6.13 -3.42 3.08
C GLY A 164 -5.87 -3.01 1.63
N ALA A 165 -5.30 -1.82 1.42
CA ALA A 165 -5.03 -1.29 0.07
C ALA A 165 -4.16 -2.24 -0.78
N THR A 166 -2.95 -2.58 -0.32
CA THR A 166 -2.06 -3.51 -1.04
C THR A 166 -2.67 -4.90 -1.14
N GLY A 167 -3.16 -5.47 -0.03
CA GLY A 167 -3.68 -6.84 0.01
C GLY A 167 -4.89 -7.07 -0.91
N SER A 168 -5.80 -6.10 -0.98
CA SER A 168 -6.97 -6.19 -1.86
C SER A 168 -6.57 -6.14 -3.32
N MET A 169 -5.59 -5.29 -3.67
CA MET A 169 -5.05 -5.24 -5.02
C MET A 169 -4.30 -6.52 -5.39
N VAL A 170 -3.49 -7.09 -4.48
CA VAL A 170 -2.81 -8.38 -4.70
C VAL A 170 -3.82 -9.46 -5.08
N GLY A 171 -4.92 -9.55 -4.32
CA GLY A 171 -5.95 -10.53 -4.61
C GLY A 171 -6.60 -10.33 -5.98
N GLN A 172 -6.99 -9.11 -6.31
CA GLN A 172 -7.62 -8.81 -7.60
C GLN A 172 -6.67 -9.04 -8.78
N ILE A 173 -5.40 -8.65 -8.69
CA ILE A 173 -4.39 -8.96 -9.72
C ILE A 173 -4.21 -10.47 -9.83
N ALA A 174 -4.11 -11.20 -8.70
CA ALA A 174 -3.99 -12.66 -8.73
C ALA A 174 -5.20 -13.33 -9.41
N LYS A 175 -6.42 -12.82 -9.20
CA LYS A 175 -7.61 -13.27 -9.94
C LYS A 175 -7.49 -12.99 -11.44
N CYS A 176 -7.00 -11.82 -11.84
CA CYS A 176 -6.74 -11.48 -13.24
C CYS A 176 -5.70 -12.42 -13.89
N LEU A 177 -4.74 -12.91 -13.12
CA LEU A 177 -3.74 -13.90 -13.55
C LEU A 177 -4.27 -15.35 -13.58
N GLY A 178 -5.52 -15.60 -13.16
CA GLY A 178 -6.12 -16.93 -13.11
C GLY A 178 -5.64 -17.78 -11.93
N CYS A 179 -5.22 -17.15 -10.83
CA CYS A 179 -4.87 -17.83 -9.59
C CYS A 179 -6.13 -18.18 -8.77
N ARG A 180 -5.99 -19.17 -7.87
CA ARG A 180 -6.86 -19.33 -6.70
C ARG A 180 -6.33 -18.43 -5.59
N VAL A 181 -7.19 -17.61 -4.99
CA VAL A 181 -6.81 -16.56 -4.05
C VAL A 181 -7.51 -16.76 -2.72
N ILE A 182 -6.73 -16.77 -1.64
CA ILE A 182 -7.19 -16.92 -0.27
C ILE A 182 -6.76 -15.69 0.52
N GLY A 183 -7.72 -15.00 1.13
CA GLY A 183 -7.46 -13.78 1.90
C GLY A 183 -7.45 -14.05 3.39
N ILE A 184 -6.56 -13.39 4.14
CA ILE A 184 -6.58 -13.39 5.60
C ILE A 184 -6.88 -11.96 6.06
N ALA A 185 -7.97 -11.79 6.82
CA ALA A 185 -8.44 -10.50 7.29
C ALA A 185 -9.01 -10.59 8.71
N GLY A 186 -9.20 -9.45 9.38
CA GLY A 186 -9.64 -9.41 10.78
C GLY A 186 -11.11 -9.08 10.91
N GLY A 187 -11.93 -10.09 11.16
CA GLY A 187 -13.38 -10.01 11.34
C GLY A 187 -14.18 -10.58 10.17
N PRO A 188 -15.42 -11.06 10.43
CA PRO A 188 -16.27 -11.70 9.44
C PRO A 188 -16.67 -10.76 8.30
N ASP A 189 -16.96 -9.48 8.58
CA ASP A 189 -17.38 -8.51 7.56
C ASP A 189 -16.31 -8.29 6.49
N LYS A 190 -15.04 -8.19 6.92
CA LYS A 190 -13.90 -8.07 6.01
C LYS A 190 -13.72 -9.34 5.18
N CYS A 191 -13.91 -10.51 5.79
CA CYS A 191 -13.83 -11.78 5.08
C CYS A 191 -14.93 -11.91 4.02
N LYS A 192 -16.17 -11.54 4.38
CA LYS A 192 -17.31 -11.53 3.46
C LYS A 192 -17.07 -10.58 2.28
N MET A 193 -16.61 -9.37 2.56
CA MET A 193 -16.26 -8.38 1.52
C MET A 193 -15.21 -8.92 0.53
N LEU A 194 -14.16 -9.61 1.01
CA LEU A 194 -13.12 -10.19 0.15
C LEU A 194 -13.70 -11.17 -0.87
N VAL A 195 -14.58 -12.06 -0.41
CA VAL A 195 -15.20 -13.08 -1.27
C VAL A 195 -16.24 -12.46 -2.18
N ASP A 196 -17.23 -11.77 -1.61
CA ASP A 196 -18.43 -11.34 -2.34
C ASP A 196 -18.17 -10.17 -3.29
N GLN A 197 -17.30 -9.23 -2.91
CA GLN A 197 -17.09 -8.00 -3.69
C GLN A 197 -15.83 -8.08 -4.56
N LEU A 198 -14.76 -8.67 -4.02
CA LEU A 198 -13.43 -8.69 -4.64
C LEU A 198 -13.08 -10.03 -5.30
N GLY A 199 -13.95 -11.04 -5.20
CA GLY A 199 -13.82 -12.29 -5.93
C GLY A 199 -12.72 -13.22 -5.41
N PHE A 200 -12.31 -13.09 -4.15
CA PHE A 200 -11.45 -14.08 -3.50
C PHE A 200 -12.18 -15.43 -3.43
N ASP A 201 -11.44 -16.53 -3.61
CA ASP A 201 -12.03 -17.89 -3.57
C ASP A 201 -12.32 -18.34 -2.13
N ALA A 202 -11.61 -17.79 -1.15
CA ALA A 202 -11.90 -17.97 0.27
C ALA A 202 -11.31 -16.83 1.10
N ALA A 203 -11.85 -16.63 2.30
CA ALA A 203 -11.29 -15.72 3.29
C ALA A 203 -11.26 -16.37 4.68
N ILE A 204 -10.21 -16.07 5.46
CA ILE A 204 -9.96 -16.61 6.79
C ILE A 204 -9.88 -15.44 7.77
N ASP A 205 -10.74 -15.49 8.80
CA ASP A 205 -10.66 -14.56 9.91
C ASP A 205 -9.51 -14.95 10.85
N TYR A 206 -8.54 -14.05 11.06
CA TYR A 206 -7.44 -14.26 12.01
C TYR A 206 -7.79 -13.89 13.45
N LYS A 207 -8.92 -13.22 13.71
CA LYS A 207 -9.37 -12.82 15.06
C LYS A 207 -10.05 -13.97 15.82
N VAL A 208 -9.42 -15.13 15.77
CA VAL A 208 -9.78 -16.33 16.52
C VAL A 208 -8.53 -16.80 17.27
N ASP A 209 -8.68 -17.77 18.17
CA ASP A 209 -7.51 -18.36 18.81
C ASP A 209 -6.59 -19.04 17.77
N ARG A 210 -5.31 -19.18 18.12
CA ARG A 210 -4.28 -19.68 17.20
C ARG A 210 -4.57 -21.11 16.70
N ARG A 211 -5.18 -21.97 17.51
CA ARG A 211 -5.47 -23.36 17.15
C ARG A 211 -6.56 -23.38 16.08
N GLU A 212 -7.64 -22.63 16.29
CA GLU A 212 -8.73 -22.50 15.33
C GLU A 212 -8.25 -21.82 14.03
N PHE A 213 -7.43 -20.77 14.13
CA PHE A 213 -6.82 -20.15 12.95
C PHE A 213 -6.00 -21.16 12.13
N THR A 214 -5.13 -21.92 12.78
CA THR A 214 -4.29 -22.95 12.13
C THR A 214 -5.15 -24.03 11.47
N LYS A 215 -6.23 -24.47 12.13
CA LYS A 215 -7.18 -25.43 11.57
C LYS A 215 -7.82 -24.89 10.28
N ARG A 216 -8.35 -23.67 10.28
CA ARG A 216 -8.95 -23.04 9.10
C ARG A 216 -7.95 -22.88 7.96
N VAL A 217 -6.72 -22.47 8.26
CA VAL A 217 -5.64 -22.37 7.27
C VAL A 217 -5.39 -23.74 6.61
N ASN A 218 -5.30 -24.82 7.41
CA ASN A 218 -5.10 -26.16 6.88
C ASN A 218 -6.25 -26.63 5.98
N GLU A 219 -7.49 -26.37 6.39
CA GLU A 219 -8.70 -26.76 5.65
C GLU A 219 -8.81 -26.01 4.32
N VAL A 220 -8.64 -24.68 4.34
CA VAL A 220 -8.87 -23.82 3.17
C VAL A 220 -7.74 -23.90 2.13
N ILE A 221 -6.48 -24.01 2.58
CA ILE A 221 -5.32 -24.18 1.68
C ILE A 221 -5.25 -25.61 1.15
N GLY A 222 -5.66 -26.59 1.97
CA GLY A 222 -5.62 -28.00 1.62
C GLY A 222 -4.21 -28.59 1.67
N ARG A 223 -4.10 -29.87 1.27
CA ARG A 223 -2.89 -30.68 1.45
C ARG A 223 -1.70 -30.23 0.59
N ARG A 224 -1.95 -29.65 -0.59
CA ARG A 224 -0.89 -29.22 -1.52
C ARG A 224 -0.08 -28.02 -0.97
N GLY A 225 -0.72 -27.15 -0.20
CA GLY A 225 -0.12 -25.88 0.22
C GLY A 225 -0.34 -24.75 -0.78
N TYR A 226 0.25 -23.59 -0.51
CA TYR A 226 0.23 -22.42 -1.40
C TYR A 226 1.49 -22.31 -2.26
N ASP A 227 1.36 -21.72 -3.44
CA ASP A 227 2.51 -21.41 -4.30
C ASP A 227 3.06 -20.00 -4.00
N VAL A 228 2.21 -19.05 -3.60
CA VAL A 228 2.62 -17.69 -3.21
C VAL A 228 1.93 -17.28 -1.92
N TYR A 229 2.68 -16.79 -0.94
CA TYR A 229 2.16 -16.08 0.22
C TYR A 229 2.65 -14.63 0.18
N PHE A 230 1.72 -13.69 0.01
CA PHE A 230 2.01 -12.27 0.04
C PHE A 230 1.81 -11.75 1.47
N ASP A 231 2.92 -11.49 2.16
CA ASP A 231 2.93 -11.14 3.57
C ASP A 231 2.99 -9.63 3.79
N ASN A 232 1.92 -9.08 4.34
CA ASN A 232 1.81 -7.68 4.78
C ASN A 232 1.89 -7.54 6.31
N THR A 233 1.90 -8.65 7.05
CA THR A 233 1.69 -8.63 8.51
C THR A 233 2.90 -9.12 9.29
N GLY A 234 3.52 -10.23 8.89
CA GLY A 234 4.48 -10.96 9.73
C GLY A 234 3.82 -11.71 10.90
N GLY A 235 4.59 -11.97 11.94
CA GLY A 235 4.12 -12.54 13.22
C GLY A 235 3.49 -13.94 13.12
N MET A 236 2.47 -14.19 13.96
CA MET A 236 1.80 -15.50 14.05
C MET A 236 1.25 -16.00 12.69
N ILE A 237 0.73 -15.11 11.85
CA ILE A 237 0.22 -15.49 10.53
C ILE A 237 1.35 -16.04 9.66
N LEU A 238 2.49 -15.33 9.59
CA LEU A 238 3.67 -15.80 8.85
C LEU A 238 4.14 -17.17 9.37
N GLU A 239 4.22 -17.34 10.69
CA GLU A 239 4.66 -18.60 11.31
C GLU A 239 3.78 -19.80 10.90
N VAL A 240 2.46 -19.63 10.96
CA VAL A 240 1.51 -20.65 10.53
C VAL A 240 1.66 -20.93 9.02
N LEU A 241 1.77 -19.88 8.21
CA LEU A 241 1.85 -20.02 6.76
C LEU A 241 3.20 -20.60 6.30
N MET A 242 4.31 -20.40 7.00
CA MET A 242 5.58 -21.06 6.67
C MET A 242 5.48 -22.60 6.67
N ASN A 243 4.51 -23.16 7.39
CA ASN A 243 4.25 -24.60 7.43
C ASN A 243 3.32 -25.13 6.32
N ARG A 244 2.77 -24.24 5.47
CA ARG A 244 1.77 -24.56 4.45
C ARG A 244 2.23 -24.28 3.03
N MET A 245 3.54 -24.09 2.85
CA MET A 245 4.13 -23.82 1.55
C MET A 245 4.13 -25.07 0.66
N ALA A 246 3.75 -24.92 -0.61
CA ALA A 246 3.89 -25.96 -1.62
C ALA A 246 5.35 -26.10 -2.09
N LEU A 247 5.65 -27.14 -2.87
CA LEU A 247 6.94 -27.28 -3.53
C LEU A 247 7.24 -26.03 -4.40
N ARG A 248 8.42 -25.42 -4.18
CA ARG A 248 8.91 -24.18 -4.79
C ARG A 248 8.01 -22.96 -4.50
N GLY A 249 7.26 -23.02 -3.41
CA GLY A 249 6.46 -21.89 -2.95
C GLY A 249 7.31 -20.69 -2.55
N ARG A 250 6.71 -19.50 -2.59
CA ARG A 250 7.39 -18.23 -2.34
C ARG A 250 6.65 -17.39 -1.31
N ILE A 251 7.37 -16.81 -0.37
CA ILE A 251 6.87 -15.78 0.53
C ILE A 251 7.42 -14.44 0.08
N VAL A 252 6.51 -13.52 -0.24
CA VAL A 252 6.80 -12.14 -0.61
C VAL A 252 6.63 -11.28 0.65
N VAL A 253 7.73 -10.79 1.21
CA VAL A 253 7.71 -9.96 2.42
C VAL A 253 7.54 -8.51 2.00
N CYS A 254 6.29 -8.05 1.96
CA CYS A 254 5.93 -6.68 1.58
C CYS A 254 5.99 -5.71 2.76
N GLY A 255 5.60 -6.17 3.95
CA GLY A 255 5.56 -5.36 5.15
C GLY A 255 5.30 -6.18 6.39
N SER A 256 5.50 -5.58 7.56
CA SER A 256 5.25 -6.22 8.84
C SER A 256 4.43 -5.29 9.74
N ILE A 257 3.16 -5.10 9.39
CA ILE A 257 2.30 -4.17 10.13
C ILE A 257 2.20 -4.54 11.62
N SER A 258 2.26 -5.83 11.97
CA SER A 258 2.25 -6.25 13.37
C SER A 258 3.46 -5.75 14.16
N ALA A 259 4.58 -5.49 13.49
CA ALA A 259 5.81 -5.02 14.11
C ALA A 259 5.88 -3.50 14.27
N TYR A 260 5.10 -2.74 13.49
CA TYR A 260 5.15 -1.27 13.51
C TYR A 260 4.67 -0.66 14.83
N GLU A 261 3.95 -1.42 15.66
CA GLU A 261 3.50 -0.98 16.98
C GLU A 261 4.53 -1.25 18.11
N GLY A 262 5.71 -1.79 17.77
CA GLY A 262 6.81 -2.03 18.71
C GLY A 262 6.73 -3.36 19.48
N THR A 263 5.78 -4.23 19.13
CA THR A 263 5.55 -5.53 19.76
C THR A 263 6.03 -6.67 18.86
N GLN A 264 7.35 -6.78 18.67
CA GLN A 264 7.93 -8.02 18.15
C GLN A 264 7.91 -9.03 19.30
N ASP A 265 7.07 -10.06 19.24
CA ASP A 265 7.15 -11.16 20.19
C ASP A 265 8.44 -11.95 19.87
N PRO A 266 9.45 -11.95 20.77
CA PRO A 266 10.72 -12.62 20.52
C PRO A 266 10.58 -14.14 20.40
N ARG A 267 9.38 -14.70 20.70
CA ARG A 267 9.09 -16.13 20.60
C ARG A 267 8.74 -16.58 19.17
N PHE A 268 8.54 -15.67 18.22
CA PHE A 268 8.26 -16.08 16.84
C PHE A 268 9.51 -16.64 16.17
N ALA A 269 9.69 -17.95 16.23
CA ALA A 269 10.71 -18.67 15.49
C ALA A 269 10.24 -18.87 14.04
N LEU A 270 11.01 -18.38 13.07
CA LEU A 270 10.77 -18.68 11.66
C LEU A 270 11.01 -20.18 11.44
N ALA A 271 10.02 -20.90 10.92
CA ALA A 271 10.10 -22.33 10.61
C ALA A 271 10.95 -22.59 9.34
N THR A 272 12.18 -22.08 9.29
CA THR A 272 13.07 -22.12 8.13
C THR A 272 13.42 -23.53 7.68
N GLY A 273 13.34 -24.52 8.60
CA GLY A 273 13.49 -25.95 8.28
C GLY A 273 12.56 -26.42 7.15
N ASN A 274 11.36 -25.83 7.01
CA ASN A 274 10.43 -26.16 5.92
C ASN A 274 10.88 -25.67 4.55
N LEU A 275 11.82 -24.72 4.47
CA LEU A 275 12.35 -24.25 3.19
C LEU A 275 13.15 -25.34 2.48
N ILE A 276 13.77 -26.26 3.23
CA ILE A 276 14.58 -27.36 2.69
C ILE A 276 13.70 -28.33 1.87
N PRO A 277 12.69 -29.01 2.45
CA PRO A 277 11.87 -29.97 1.70
C PRO A 277 11.00 -29.29 0.63
N THR A 278 10.57 -28.05 0.85
CA THR A 278 9.79 -27.31 -0.15
C THR A 278 10.65 -26.65 -1.22
N ARG A 279 11.97 -26.52 -1.04
CA ARG A 279 12.83 -25.65 -1.88
C ARG A 279 12.24 -24.24 -2.00
N GLY A 280 11.74 -23.76 -0.86
CA GLY A 280 11.01 -22.50 -0.75
C GLY A 280 11.91 -21.28 -0.80
N ARG A 281 11.33 -20.13 -1.13
CA ARG A 281 12.01 -18.83 -1.10
C ARG A 281 11.24 -17.83 -0.23
N ILE A 282 11.97 -17.03 0.54
CA ILE A 282 11.44 -15.88 1.27
C ILE A 282 12.24 -14.66 0.80
N GLU A 283 11.55 -13.63 0.34
CA GLU A 283 12.19 -12.46 -0.26
C GLU A 283 11.42 -11.19 0.07
N GLY A 284 12.13 -10.20 0.63
CA GLY A 284 11.63 -8.83 0.77
C GLY A 284 11.94 -8.03 -0.48
N PHE A 285 11.18 -6.96 -0.72
CA PHE A 285 11.38 -6.09 -1.87
C PHE A 285 10.95 -4.65 -1.56
N LEU A 286 11.47 -3.70 -2.33
CA LEU A 286 10.98 -2.33 -2.35
C LEU A 286 10.45 -2.00 -3.73
N VAL A 287 9.24 -1.43 -3.80
CA VAL A 287 8.60 -1.06 -5.06
C VAL A 287 9.40 -0.01 -5.85
N THR A 288 10.19 0.81 -5.16
CA THR A 288 11.06 1.83 -5.78
C THR A 288 12.17 1.22 -6.63
N ASP A 289 12.53 -0.05 -6.41
CA ASP A 289 13.51 -0.75 -7.24
C ASP A 289 12.97 -1.05 -8.65
N TYR A 290 11.67 -0.81 -8.89
CA TYR A 290 10.96 -1.09 -10.13
C TYR A 290 10.48 0.16 -10.88
N ILE A 291 10.95 1.36 -10.51
CA ILE A 291 10.48 2.66 -11.09
C ILE A 291 10.49 2.63 -12.63
N ASP A 292 11.57 2.14 -13.24
CA ASP A 292 11.73 2.08 -14.70
C ASP A 292 10.66 1.21 -15.39
N ARG A 293 10.01 0.32 -14.64
CA ARG A 293 8.97 -0.60 -15.13
C ARG A 293 7.56 -0.19 -14.70
N PHE A 294 7.39 0.93 -13.98
CA PHE A 294 6.06 1.43 -13.60
C PHE A 294 5.13 1.63 -14.81
N PRO A 295 5.57 2.22 -15.95
CA PRO A 295 4.70 2.38 -17.12
C PRO A 295 4.12 1.05 -17.63
N GLN A 296 4.92 -0.01 -17.60
CA GLN A 296 4.49 -1.36 -17.98
C GLN A 296 3.41 -1.88 -17.02
N ALA A 297 3.66 -1.80 -15.71
CA ALA A 297 2.71 -2.27 -14.70
C ALA A 297 1.39 -1.50 -14.77
N LEU A 298 1.44 -0.18 -14.92
CA LEU A 298 0.27 0.68 -15.04
C LEU A 298 -0.57 0.34 -16.27
N THR A 299 0.06 -0.03 -17.40
CA THR A 299 -0.66 -0.47 -18.60
C THR A 299 -1.58 -1.66 -18.29
N HIS A 300 -1.08 -2.66 -17.57
CA HIS A 300 -1.88 -3.83 -17.19
C HIS A 300 -2.96 -3.48 -16.16
N ILE A 301 -2.59 -2.78 -15.08
CA ILE A 301 -3.51 -2.49 -13.98
C ILE A 301 -4.66 -1.58 -14.45
N VAL A 302 -4.35 -0.54 -15.23
CA VAL A 302 -5.36 0.36 -15.80
C VAL A 302 -6.25 -0.38 -16.79
N SER A 303 -5.71 -1.31 -17.59
CA SER A 303 -6.52 -2.15 -18.47
C SER A 303 -7.51 -3.00 -17.68
N TRP A 304 -7.07 -3.69 -16.62
CA TRP A 304 -7.97 -4.50 -15.79
C TRP A 304 -9.01 -3.66 -15.03
N TYR A 305 -8.65 -2.44 -14.62
CA TYR A 305 -9.59 -1.49 -14.03
C TYR A 305 -10.65 -1.04 -15.04
N LYS A 306 -10.27 -0.66 -16.26
CA LYS A 306 -11.19 -0.27 -17.33
C LYS A 306 -12.13 -1.41 -17.73
N ASP A 307 -11.64 -2.65 -17.70
CA ASP A 307 -12.42 -3.87 -17.94
C ASP A 307 -13.36 -4.24 -16.76
N GLY A 308 -13.34 -3.49 -15.65
CA GLY A 308 -14.14 -3.78 -14.45
C GLY A 308 -13.65 -4.99 -13.64
N LYS A 309 -12.48 -5.54 -13.96
CA LYS A 309 -11.85 -6.68 -13.25
C LYS A 309 -11.19 -6.24 -11.95
N ILE A 310 -10.76 -4.98 -11.87
CA ILE A 310 -10.29 -4.35 -10.64
C ILE A 310 -11.32 -3.33 -10.18
N LYS A 311 -11.80 -3.50 -8.96
CA LYS A 311 -12.74 -2.62 -8.28
C LYS A 311 -12.01 -1.88 -7.16
N PRO A 312 -11.97 -0.54 -7.18
CA PRO A 312 -11.39 0.23 -6.09
C PRO A 312 -12.10 -0.05 -4.76
N LEU A 313 -11.31 -0.45 -3.76
CA LEU A 313 -11.77 -0.52 -2.38
C LEU A 313 -11.28 0.73 -1.65
N GLN A 314 -12.22 1.62 -1.31
CA GLN A 314 -11.89 2.92 -0.74
C GLN A 314 -12.80 3.29 0.41
N THR A 315 -12.20 3.89 1.43
CA THR A 315 -12.90 4.62 2.48
C THR A 315 -12.55 6.09 2.31
N THR A 316 -13.52 6.92 1.93
CA THR A 316 -13.34 8.37 1.87
C THR A 316 -13.93 8.99 3.12
N VAL A 317 -13.12 9.73 3.88
CA VAL A 317 -13.58 10.53 5.02
C VAL A 317 -13.52 12.00 4.58
N PRO A 318 -14.64 12.75 4.63
CA PRO A 318 -14.61 14.19 4.41
C PRO A 318 -13.68 14.86 5.42
N GLY A 319 -12.79 15.74 4.93
CA GLY A 319 -11.84 16.52 5.73
C GLY A 319 -12.16 18.00 5.75
#